data_AF-H9DX93-F1
#
_entry.id   AF-H9DX93-F1
#
_cell.length_a   1.000
_cell.length_b   1.000
_cell.length_c   1.000
_cell.angle_alpha   90.00
_cell.angle_beta   90.00
_cell.angle_gamma   90.00
#
_symmetry.space_group_name_H-M   'P 1'
#
loop_
_entity.id
_entity.type
_entity.pdbx_description
1 polymer ?
#
loop_
_entity_poly.entity_id
_entity_poly.type
_entity_poly.pdbx_seq_one_letter_code
_entity_poly.pdbx_strand_id
1 'polypeptide(L)'
;EVLEGLQPHLDLKELVIKGFPGVRFPSWLASSFLPKLQTIHICNCRSTRLPALGQLPFLKYLVIAGVTEVTQLSSEFTGFGQPKGFPALEDLLLEDMPNLSEWIFDVADQLFPQLTELGLIKCPQLKKLPPIPSTLRTLWISESGLESLPELQNNSCPSSPTSLYINDCPNLTSLRVGLLAYRPTALKSLTIAHCEGLVSLPEECFRPLISLRSLHIYECPCLVPWTALEGGLLPTSIEDIRLNSCTPLASVLLNGLSYLPHL
;
A
#
# COMPACT_ATOMS: atom_id res chain seq x y z
N GLU A 1 9.01 31.96 -11.28
CA GLU A 1 8.13 31.11 -10.42
C GLU A 1 8.38 31.49 -8.97
N VAL A 2 7.32 31.76 -8.18
CA VAL A 2 7.45 32.26 -6.80
C VAL A 2 8.17 31.24 -5.89
N LEU A 3 7.95 29.93 -6.09
CA LEU A 3 8.62 28.89 -5.30
C LEU A 3 10.11 28.73 -5.61
N GLU A 4 10.55 29.00 -6.84
CA GLU A 4 11.98 28.85 -7.20
C GLU A 4 12.86 29.83 -6.40
N GLY A 5 12.35 31.03 -6.11
CA GLY A 5 13.07 32.06 -5.35
C GLY A 5 13.00 31.91 -3.82
N LEU A 6 12.22 30.96 -3.30
CA LEU A 6 11.98 30.79 -1.85
C LEU A 6 12.98 29.83 -1.18
N GLN A 7 14.11 29.52 -1.83
CA GLN A 7 15.10 28.51 -1.41
C GLN A 7 15.16 28.35 0.12
N PRO A 8 14.64 27.23 0.68
CA PRO A 8 14.48 27.09 2.11
C PRO A 8 15.83 26.94 2.82
N HIS A 9 15.83 27.20 4.13
CA HIS A 9 17.01 27.03 4.96
C HIS A 9 17.46 25.57 4.99
N LEU A 10 18.78 25.32 5.01
CA LEU A 10 19.37 23.97 4.99
C LEU A 10 18.98 23.10 6.21
N ASP A 11 18.53 23.74 7.29
CA ASP A 11 18.04 23.07 8.50
C ASP A 11 16.55 22.72 8.48
N LEU A 12 15.85 22.97 7.37
CA LEU A 12 14.44 22.64 7.23
C LEU A 12 14.23 21.12 7.39
N LYS A 13 13.37 20.73 8.33
CA LYS A 13 13.01 19.33 8.60
C LYS A 13 11.67 18.92 8.02
N GLU A 14 10.77 19.88 7.85
CA GLU A 14 9.43 19.65 7.34
C GLU A 14 9.10 20.68 6.27
N LEU A 15 8.57 20.21 5.15
CA LEU A 15 8.14 21.05 4.05
C LEU A 15 6.70 20.70 3.68
N VAL A 16 5.84 21.71 3.72
CA VAL A 16 4.44 21.59 3.34
C VAL A 16 4.17 22.50 2.15
N ILE A 17 3.82 21.92 1.01
CA ILE A 17 3.44 22.64 -0.21
C ILE A 17 1.95 22.41 -0.45
N LYS A 18 1.15 23.48 -0.33
CA LYS A 18 -0.31 23.44 -0.51
C LYS A 18 -0.75 24.34 -1.64
N GLY A 19 -1.61 23.84 -2.52
CA GLY A 19 -2.27 24.67 -3.52
C GLY A 19 -1.31 25.25 -4.58
N PHE A 20 -0.16 24.62 -4.81
CA PHE A 20 0.83 25.14 -5.75
C PHE A 20 0.27 25.08 -7.19
N PRO A 21 0.11 26.25 -7.86
CA PRO A 21 -0.52 26.31 -9.17
C PRO A 21 0.46 26.06 -10.32
N GLY A 22 1.77 25.94 -10.03
CA GLY A 22 2.79 25.74 -11.03
C GLY A 22 2.79 24.33 -11.61
N VAL A 23 3.17 24.22 -12.87
CA VAL A 23 3.21 22.96 -13.62
C VAL A 23 4.44 22.11 -13.27
N ARG A 24 5.48 22.74 -12.70
CA ARG A 24 6.73 22.07 -12.29
C ARG A 24 7.10 22.52 -10.88
N PHE A 25 7.51 21.56 -10.06
CA PHE A 25 8.13 21.85 -8.77
C PHE A 25 9.50 22.50 -8.94
N PRO A 26 9.93 23.30 -7.94
CA PRO A 26 11.19 24.02 -8.03
C PRO A 26 12.40 23.07 -8.03
N SER A 27 13.49 23.51 -8.67
CA SER A 27 14.67 22.67 -8.89
C SER A 27 15.37 22.25 -7.57
N TRP A 28 15.30 23.11 -6.56
CA TRP A 28 15.87 22.87 -5.23
C TRP A 28 15.17 21.74 -4.45
N LEU A 29 13.94 21.35 -4.81
CA LEU A 29 13.19 20.29 -4.12
C LEU A 29 13.66 18.88 -4.55
N ALA A 30 14.18 18.76 -5.76
CA ALA A 30 14.62 17.52 -6.37
C ALA A 30 16.11 17.23 -6.16
N SER A 31 16.75 17.89 -5.19
CA SER A 31 18.20 17.89 -5.09
C SER A 31 18.67 17.86 -3.63
N SER A 32 19.90 17.41 -3.40
CA SER A 32 20.51 17.21 -2.08
C SER A 32 20.71 18.50 -1.24
N PHE A 33 20.09 19.61 -1.63
CA PHE A 33 20.18 20.91 -0.96
C PHE A 33 19.43 20.94 0.37
N LEU A 34 18.57 19.97 0.66
CA LEU A 34 17.84 19.89 1.93
C LEU A 34 18.28 18.66 2.73
N PRO A 35 19.51 18.68 3.29
CA PRO A 35 20.14 17.52 3.92
C PRO A 35 19.52 17.15 5.27
N LYS A 36 18.56 17.92 5.79
CA LYS A 36 17.88 17.61 7.05
C LYS A 36 16.38 17.39 6.89
N LEU A 37 15.88 17.42 5.65
CA LEU A 37 14.45 17.30 5.37
C LEU A 37 13.99 15.86 5.61
N GLN A 38 13.01 15.71 6.49
CA GLN A 38 12.48 14.43 6.96
C GLN A 38 11.02 14.24 6.57
N THR A 39 10.26 15.32 6.42
CA THR A 39 8.84 15.28 6.14
C THR A 39 8.50 16.17 4.94
N ILE A 40 7.78 15.63 3.97
CA ILE A 40 7.23 16.38 2.85
C ILE A 40 5.74 16.10 2.73
N HIS A 41 4.92 17.15 2.74
CA HIS A 41 3.51 17.08 2.37
C HIS A 41 3.28 17.92 1.11
N ILE A 42 2.84 17.28 0.03
CA ILE A 42 2.40 17.93 -1.20
C ILE A 42 0.88 17.77 -1.27
N CYS A 43 0.13 18.87 -1.16
CA CYS A 43 -1.34 18.83 -1.17
C CYS A 43 -1.94 19.74 -2.24
N ASN A 44 -2.93 19.26 -2.98
CA ASN A 44 -3.74 20.05 -3.91
C ASN A 44 -2.89 20.83 -4.94
N CYS A 45 -1.85 20.20 -5.48
CA CYS A 45 -0.92 20.81 -6.42
C CYS A 45 -1.25 20.42 -7.87
N ARG A 46 -1.11 21.36 -8.81
CA ARG A 46 -1.43 21.16 -10.24
C ARG A 46 -0.23 20.76 -11.10
N SER A 47 0.83 20.27 -10.48
CA SER A 47 2.03 19.84 -11.19
C SER A 47 1.74 18.56 -11.97
N THR A 48 2.17 18.49 -13.23
CA THR A 48 2.01 17.27 -14.05
C THR A 48 3.05 16.20 -13.72
N ARG A 49 4.13 16.59 -13.02
CA ARG A 49 5.21 15.70 -12.60
C ARG A 49 5.66 16.00 -11.18
N LEU A 50 6.08 14.97 -10.47
CA LEU A 50 6.68 15.09 -9.15
C LEU A 50 8.20 15.25 -9.27
N PRO A 51 8.84 15.96 -8.32
CA PRO A 51 10.30 16.08 -8.28
C PRO A 51 10.94 14.76 -7.86
N ALA A 52 12.26 14.66 -8.03
CA ALA A 52 13.06 13.49 -7.67
C ALA A 52 13.25 13.34 -6.14
N LEU A 53 12.15 13.14 -5.40
CA LEU A 53 12.14 13.09 -3.94
C LEU A 53 12.95 11.94 -3.36
N GLY A 54 13.20 10.87 -4.13
CA GLY A 54 14.05 9.76 -3.68
C GLY A 54 15.49 10.20 -3.36
N GLN A 55 16.00 11.25 -4.00
CA GLN A 55 17.36 11.75 -3.75
C GLN A 55 17.55 12.42 -2.38
N LEU A 56 16.49 12.55 -1.58
CA LEU A 56 16.53 13.12 -0.24
C LEU A 56 16.94 12.06 0.79
N PRO A 57 18.18 12.13 1.34
CA PRO A 57 18.76 11.01 2.07
C PRO A 57 18.14 10.75 3.45
N PHE A 58 17.38 11.70 4.00
CA PHE A 58 16.77 11.62 5.32
C PHE A 58 15.24 11.73 5.31
N LEU A 59 14.61 11.70 4.12
CA LEU A 59 13.16 11.76 4.01
C LEU A 59 12.54 10.49 4.61
N LYS A 60 11.76 10.66 5.67
CA LYS A 60 11.09 9.61 6.44
C LYS A 60 9.59 9.53 6.16
N TYR A 61 8.95 10.69 5.99
CA TYR A 61 7.50 10.80 5.84
C TYR A 61 7.16 11.56 4.58
N LEU A 62 6.40 10.94 3.69
CA LEU A 62 5.99 11.54 2.42
C LEU A 62 4.50 11.37 2.21
N VAL A 63 3.79 12.50 2.15
CA VAL A 63 2.37 12.55 1.83
C VAL A 63 2.18 13.32 0.53
N ILE A 64 1.50 12.70 -0.44
CA ILE A 64 1.11 13.31 -1.70
C ILE A 64 -0.40 13.17 -1.82
N ALA A 65 -1.11 14.29 -1.66
CA ALA A 65 -2.56 14.34 -1.59
C ALA A 65 -3.15 15.31 -2.64
N GLY A 66 -4.20 14.93 -3.34
CA GLY A 66 -4.93 15.83 -4.25
C GLY A 66 -4.07 16.32 -5.44
N VAL A 67 -3.11 15.50 -5.89
CA VAL A 67 -2.27 15.80 -7.07
C VAL A 67 -2.88 15.11 -8.28
N THR A 68 -3.81 15.80 -8.93
CA THR A 68 -4.68 15.21 -9.96
C THR A 68 -4.01 15.07 -11.33
N GLU A 69 -3.02 15.89 -11.65
CA GLU A 69 -2.42 15.92 -13.01
C GLU A 69 -1.33 14.86 -13.22
N VAL A 70 -0.87 14.19 -12.15
CA VAL A 70 0.16 13.15 -12.23
C VAL A 70 -0.47 11.85 -12.67
N THR A 71 -0.06 11.35 -13.82
CA THR A 71 -0.56 10.09 -14.40
C THR A 71 0.33 8.90 -14.11
N GLN A 72 1.62 9.13 -13.82
CA GLN A 72 2.61 8.07 -13.67
C GLN A 72 3.65 8.43 -12.60
N LEU A 73 4.01 7.43 -11.79
CA LEU A 73 5.20 7.42 -10.96
C LEU A 73 6.26 6.54 -11.61
N SER A 74 7.42 7.13 -11.93
CA SER A 74 8.52 6.46 -12.61
C SER A 74 9.87 6.75 -11.94
N SER A 75 10.98 6.29 -12.53
CA SER A 75 12.33 6.55 -12.04
C SER A 75 12.68 8.04 -11.89
N GLU A 76 11.95 8.95 -12.54
CA GLU A 76 12.08 10.40 -12.31
C GLU A 76 11.74 10.79 -10.87
N PHE A 77 10.77 10.12 -10.25
CA PHE A 77 10.33 10.38 -8.88
C PHE A 77 11.35 9.91 -7.83
N THR A 78 12.00 8.78 -8.09
CA THR A 78 13.08 8.26 -7.24
C THR A 78 14.41 8.98 -7.49
N GLY A 79 14.53 9.62 -8.65
CA GLY A 79 15.75 10.24 -9.13
C GLY A 79 16.77 9.26 -9.72
N PHE A 80 17.73 9.83 -10.46
CA PHE A 80 18.80 9.10 -11.15
C PHE A 80 20.14 9.11 -10.38
N GLY A 81 20.11 9.55 -9.11
CA GLY A 81 21.30 9.75 -8.27
C GLY A 81 21.67 8.51 -7.47
N GLN A 82 22.79 8.57 -6.75
CA GLN A 82 23.21 7.56 -5.78
C GLN A 82 23.10 8.13 -4.35
N PRO A 83 22.45 7.44 -3.39
CA PRO A 83 21.71 6.19 -3.56
C PRO A 83 20.43 6.39 -4.39
N LYS A 84 20.06 5.38 -5.18
CA LYS A 84 18.84 5.36 -5.98
C LYS A 84 17.65 4.93 -5.10
N GLY A 85 16.51 5.60 -5.23
CA GLY A 85 15.33 5.32 -4.39
C GLY A 85 15.35 6.10 -3.09
N PHE A 86 14.51 5.70 -2.13
CA PHE A 86 14.25 6.41 -0.88
C PHE A 86 14.94 5.72 0.31
N PRO A 87 16.18 6.10 0.69
CA PRO A 87 16.99 5.31 1.62
C PRO A 87 16.45 5.28 3.06
N ALA A 88 15.67 6.27 3.47
CA ALA A 88 15.19 6.45 4.85
C ALA A 88 13.66 6.54 4.97
N LEU A 89 12.91 6.33 3.88
CA LEU A 89 11.46 6.52 3.88
C LEU A 89 10.79 5.41 4.67
N GLU A 90 10.05 5.80 5.70
CA GLU A 90 9.36 4.93 6.65
C GLU A 90 7.85 4.88 6.36
N ASP A 91 7.27 6.00 5.90
CA ASP A 91 5.84 6.17 5.62
C ASP A 91 5.63 6.90 4.28
N LEU A 92 4.83 6.27 3.41
CA LEU A 92 4.41 6.81 2.12
C LEU A 92 2.88 6.76 2.00
N LEU A 93 2.25 7.93 1.89
CA LEU A 93 0.82 8.06 1.64
C LEU A 93 0.58 8.76 0.29
N LEU A 94 -0.10 8.05 -0.61
CA LEU A 94 -0.69 8.62 -1.82
C LEU A 94 -2.21 8.69 -1.63
N GLU A 95 -2.76 9.90 -1.66
CA GLU A 95 -4.18 10.16 -1.45
C GLU A 95 -4.76 11.03 -2.58
N ASP A 96 -5.97 10.70 -3.04
CA ASP A 96 -6.72 11.55 -4.00
C ASP A 96 -5.87 11.88 -5.24
N MET A 97 -5.37 10.82 -5.87
CA MET A 97 -4.61 10.89 -7.14
C MET A 97 -5.41 10.19 -8.24
N PRO A 98 -6.50 10.79 -8.73
CA PRO A 98 -7.49 10.12 -9.59
C PRO A 98 -6.95 9.71 -10.96
N ASN A 99 -5.97 10.43 -11.51
CA ASN A 99 -5.41 10.13 -12.83
C ASN A 99 -4.14 9.26 -12.77
N LEU A 100 -3.66 8.91 -11.56
CA LEU A 100 -2.49 8.04 -11.42
C LEU A 100 -2.83 6.64 -11.91
N SER A 101 -2.34 6.27 -13.08
CA SER A 101 -2.62 4.99 -13.73
C SER A 101 -1.45 4.02 -13.66
N GLU A 102 -0.23 4.53 -13.53
CA GLU A 102 0.99 3.73 -13.62
C GLU A 102 1.96 4.03 -12.48
N TRP A 103 2.50 2.96 -11.90
CA TRP A 103 3.59 3.02 -10.94
C TRP A 103 4.67 2.03 -11.36
N ILE A 104 5.68 2.52 -12.10
CA ILE A 104 6.63 1.70 -12.85
C ILE A 104 8.05 1.93 -12.34
N PHE A 105 8.70 0.86 -11.90
CA PHE A 105 10.08 0.87 -11.46
C PHE A 105 10.84 -0.36 -11.97
N ASP A 106 12.17 -0.24 -12.02
CA ASP A 106 13.03 -1.38 -12.30
C ASP A 106 13.12 -2.27 -11.05
N VAL A 107 12.82 -3.56 -11.22
CA VAL A 107 12.70 -4.55 -10.15
C VAL A 107 14.05 -4.78 -9.45
N ALA A 108 15.16 -4.46 -10.13
CA ALA A 108 16.51 -4.56 -9.56
C ALA A 108 16.77 -3.54 -8.44
N ASP A 109 15.98 -2.46 -8.35
CA ASP A 109 16.22 -1.41 -7.38
C ASP A 109 15.46 -1.69 -6.07
N GLN A 110 16.19 -1.79 -4.96
CA GLN A 110 15.60 -1.76 -3.62
C GLN A 110 15.20 -0.32 -3.30
N LEU A 111 14.09 0.16 -3.89
CA LEU A 111 13.69 1.57 -3.85
C LEU A 111 13.21 2.04 -2.48
N PHE A 112 12.75 1.13 -1.64
CA PHE A 112 12.12 1.44 -0.36
C PHE A 112 12.69 0.57 0.76
N PRO A 113 14.00 0.62 1.04
CA PRO A 113 14.66 -0.31 1.98
C PRO A 113 14.19 -0.19 3.43
N GLN A 114 13.53 0.91 3.82
CA GLN A 114 13.09 1.18 5.20
C GLN A 114 11.57 1.36 5.33
N LEU A 115 10.79 1.16 4.25
CA LEU A 115 9.38 1.50 4.25
C LEU A 115 8.60 0.54 5.17
N THR A 116 7.88 1.12 6.12
CA THR A 116 7.08 0.41 7.12
C THR A 116 5.59 0.63 6.93
N GLU A 117 5.17 1.77 6.36
CA GLU A 117 3.77 2.10 6.15
C GLU A 117 3.57 2.56 4.70
N LEU A 118 2.57 1.99 4.03
CA LEU A 118 2.18 2.37 2.67
C LEU A 118 0.67 2.55 2.62
N GLY A 119 0.24 3.76 2.28
CA GLY A 119 -1.15 4.13 2.07
C GLY A 119 -1.42 4.48 0.61
N LEU A 120 -2.47 3.88 0.05
CA LEU A 120 -3.01 4.18 -1.27
C LEU A 120 -4.52 4.43 -1.13
N ILE A 121 -4.93 5.68 -1.17
CA ILE A 121 -6.31 6.10 -0.90
C ILE A 121 -6.83 6.91 -2.09
N LYS A 122 -7.99 6.57 -2.65
CA LYS A 122 -8.60 7.29 -3.77
C LYS A 122 -7.65 7.39 -4.97
N CYS A 123 -7.13 6.23 -5.38
CA CYS A 123 -6.32 6.06 -6.59
C CYS A 123 -7.00 5.07 -7.55
N PRO A 124 -8.15 5.45 -8.14
CA PRO A 124 -9.03 4.56 -8.89
C PRO A 124 -8.47 4.07 -10.24
N GLN A 125 -7.47 4.75 -10.81
CA GLN A 125 -6.86 4.35 -12.09
C GLN A 125 -5.62 3.47 -11.92
N LEU A 126 -5.07 3.37 -10.70
CA LEU A 126 -3.85 2.62 -10.47
C LEU A 126 -4.15 1.14 -10.41
N LYS A 127 -3.71 0.40 -11.43
CA LYS A 127 -4.03 -1.03 -11.60
C LYS A 127 -3.08 -1.97 -10.88
N LYS A 128 -1.82 -1.56 -10.70
CA LYS A 128 -0.76 -2.39 -10.11
C LYS A 128 0.15 -1.54 -9.25
N LEU A 129 0.63 -2.12 -8.16
CA LEU A 129 1.69 -1.58 -7.32
C LEU A 129 3.03 -2.26 -7.65
N PRO A 130 4.17 -1.56 -7.47
CA PRO A 130 5.47 -2.20 -7.50
C PRO A 130 5.60 -3.22 -6.36
N PRO A 131 6.56 -4.17 -6.46
CA PRO A 131 6.84 -5.10 -5.37
C PRO A 131 7.20 -4.35 -4.09
N ILE A 132 6.60 -4.77 -2.97
CA ILE A 132 6.78 -4.13 -1.67
C ILE A 132 7.98 -4.72 -0.92
N PRO A 133 8.69 -3.92 -0.11
CA PRO A 133 9.86 -4.38 0.65
C PRO A 133 9.46 -5.27 1.83
N SER A 134 10.40 -6.09 2.30
CA SER A 134 10.22 -6.95 3.48
C SER A 134 10.14 -6.20 4.82
N THR A 135 10.32 -4.88 4.81
CA THR A 135 10.18 -4.01 5.99
C THR A 135 8.75 -3.55 6.25
N LEU A 136 7.85 -3.70 5.27
CA LEU A 136 6.49 -3.14 5.34
C LEU A 136 5.70 -3.75 6.50
N ARG A 137 5.10 -2.95 7.37
CA ARG A 137 4.30 -3.42 8.51
C ARG A 137 2.82 -3.22 8.26
N THR A 138 2.46 -2.10 7.64
CA THR A 138 1.07 -1.72 7.41
C THR A 138 0.89 -1.38 5.94
N LEU A 139 -0.11 -2.02 5.32
CA LEU A 139 -0.57 -1.69 3.97
C LEU A 139 -2.04 -1.29 4.05
N TRP A 140 -2.33 -0.05 3.66
CA TRP A 140 -3.69 0.49 3.55
C TRP A 140 -3.99 0.77 2.09
N ILE A 141 -4.98 0.08 1.53
CA ILE A 141 -5.52 0.33 0.20
C ILE A 141 -7.00 0.68 0.35
N SER A 142 -7.43 1.83 -0.14
CA SER A 142 -8.82 2.27 -0.13
C SER A 142 -9.21 2.98 -1.43
N GLU A 143 -10.41 2.73 -1.95
CA GLU A 143 -10.94 3.42 -3.14
C GLU A 143 -9.94 3.36 -4.31
N SER A 144 -9.47 2.15 -4.63
CA SER A 144 -8.36 1.92 -5.56
C SER A 144 -8.73 1.02 -6.73
N GLY A 145 -8.10 1.27 -7.88
CA GLY A 145 -8.26 0.50 -9.11
C GLY A 145 -7.46 -0.79 -9.19
N LEU A 146 -6.80 -1.21 -8.10
CA LEU A 146 -5.89 -2.35 -8.11
C LEU A 146 -6.59 -3.64 -8.51
N GLU A 147 -6.00 -4.35 -9.47
CA GLU A 147 -6.49 -5.64 -9.98
C GLU A 147 -5.98 -6.81 -9.11
N SER A 148 -4.84 -6.64 -8.44
CA SER A 148 -4.22 -7.61 -7.55
C SER A 148 -3.40 -6.92 -6.44
N LEU A 149 -3.16 -7.63 -5.34
CA LEU A 149 -2.26 -7.17 -4.29
C LEU A 149 -0.79 -7.12 -4.75
N PRO A 150 0.06 -6.24 -4.18
CA PRO A 150 1.48 -6.18 -4.55
C PRO A 150 2.22 -7.48 -4.19
N GLU A 151 3.26 -7.80 -4.94
CA GLU A 151 4.17 -8.91 -4.66
C GLU A 151 5.27 -8.50 -3.65
N LEU A 152 5.96 -9.47 -3.04
CA LEU A 152 7.10 -9.20 -2.16
C LEU A 152 8.39 -9.07 -2.97
N GLN A 153 9.26 -8.13 -2.59
CA GLN A 153 10.59 -8.01 -3.19
C GLN A 153 11.49 -9.22 -2.82
N ASN A 154 12.14 -9.81 -3.83
CA ASN A 154 13.18 -10.84 -3.72
C ASN A 154 12.83 -12.17 -3.02
N ASN A 155 11.55 -12.58 -2.94
CA ASN A 155 11.12 -13.88 -2.38
C ASN A 155 11.71 -14.19 -0.98
N SER A 156 12.12 -13.15 -0.24
CA SER A 156 12.77 -13.29 1.06
C SER A 156 11.72 -13.47 2.17
N CYS A 157 12.07 -14.25 3.20
CA CYS A 157 11.18 -14.77 4.25
C CYS A 157 10.19 -13.70 4.79
N PRO A 158 8.87 -13.96 4.88
CA PRO A 158 7.88 -12.89 5.02
C PRO A 158 7.80 -12.39 6.47
N SER A 159 8.69 -11.46 6.82
CA SER A 159 8.61 -10.67 8.05
C SER A 159 7.83 -9.36 7.82
N SER A 160 6.75 -9.42 7.02
CA SER A 160 5.93 -8.28 6.63
C SER A 160 4.77 -8.72 5.71
N PRO A 161 3.60 -8.05 5.74
CA PRO A 161 3.12 -7.06 6.70
C PRO A 161 2.45 -7.66 7.93
N THR A 162 2.35 -6.86 8.99
CA THR A 162 1.60 -7.19 10.22
C THR A 162 0.12 -6.82 10.13
N SER A 163 -0.22 -5.81 9.33
CA SER A 163 -1.58 -5.32 9.15
C SER A 163 -1.86 -5.03 7.68
N LEU A 164 -2.97 -5.57 7.17
CA LEU A 164 -3.44 -5.33 5.81
C LEU A 164 -4.90 -4.86 5.87
N TYR A 165 -5.14 -3.66 5.33
CA TYR A 165 -6.48 -3.06 5.22
C TYR A 165 -6.78 -2.78 3.75
N ILE A 166 -7.88 -3.36 3.26
CA ILE A 166 -8.36 -3.21 1.89
C ILE A 166 -9.82 -2.76 1.97
N ASN A 167 -10.14 -1.63 1.36
CA ASN A 167 -11.48 -1.06 1.37
C ASN A 167 -11.87 -0.55 -0.01
N ASP A 168 -13.10 -0.80 -0.45
CA ASP A 168 -13.65 -0.22 -1.69
C ASP A 168 -12.69 -0.37 -2.89
N CYS A 169 -12.32 -1.62 -3.20
CA CYS A 169 -11.44 -1.95 -4.32
C CYS A 169 -12.23 -2.77 -5.37
N PRO A 170 -12.99 -2.12 -6.26
CA PRO A 170 -13.94 -2.81 -7.15
C PRO A 170 -13.26 -3.70 -8.20
N ASN A 171 -12.01 -3.40 -8.57
CA ASN A 171 -11.25 -4.19 -9.56
C ASN A 171 -10.50 -5.37 -8.95
N LEU A 172 -10.44 -5.48 -7.62
CA LEU A 172 -9.72 -6.55 -6.94
C LEU A 172 -10.57 -7.82 -6.95
N THR A 173 -10.31 -8.70 -7.91
CA THR A 173 -11.13 -9.91 -8.14
C THR A 173 -10.63 -11.17 -7.42
N SER A 174 -9.36 -11.19 -7.03
CA SER A 174 -8.71 -12.37 -6.48
C SER A 174 -7.60 -12.04 -5.48
N LEU A 175 -7.55 -12.79 -4.38
CA LEU A 175 -6.46 -12.81 -3.42
C LEU A 175 -5.51 -14.01 -3.59
N ARG A 176 -5.67 -14.80 -4.66
CA ARG A 176 -4.79 -15.96 -4.95
C ARG A 176 -3.38 -15.56 -5.37
N VAL A 177 -3.21 -14.33 -5.82
CA VAL A 177 -1.97 -13.77 -6.34
C VAL A 177 -1.57 -12.56 -5.50
N GLY A 178 -0.31 -12.19 -5.55
CA GLY A 178 0.24 -11.08 -4.77
C GLY A 178 0.55 -11.50 -3.33
N LEU A 179 0.57 -10.53 -2.43
CA LEU A 179 1.08 -10.66 -1.08
C LEU A 179 0.58 -11.90 -0.30
N LEU A 180 -0.71 -12.21 -0.36
CA LEU A 180 -1.30 -13.33 0.39
C LEU A 180 -0.89 -14.71 -0.17
N ALA A 181 -0.47 -14.79 -1.43
CA ALA A 181 0.03 -16.03 -2.05
C ALA A 181 1.35 -16.51 -1.42
N TYR A 182 2.13 -15.60 -0.84
CA TYR A 182 3.44 -15.90 -0.23
C TYR A 182 3.34 -16.37 1.23
N ARG A 183 2.13 -16.63 1.75
CA ARG A 183 1.88 -17.10 3.12
C ARG A 183 2.57 -16.21 4.19
N PRO A 184 2.19 -14.92 4.31
CA PRO A 184 2.82 -14.01 5.25
C PRO A 184 2.54 -14.41 6.70
N THR A 185 3.50 -15.10 7.32
CA THR A 185 3.35 -15.65 8.69
C THR A 185 3.36 -14.56 9.76
N ALA A 186 3.81 -13.35 9.45
CA ALA A 186 3.81 -12.20 10.36
C ALA A 186 2.48 -11.42 10.41
N LEU A 187 1.52 -11.72 9.52
CA LEU A 187 0.26 -10.99 9.43
C LEU A 187 -0.60 -11.27 10.66
N LYS A 188 -0.98 -10.20 11.38
CA LYS A 188 -1.79 -10.23 12.61
C LYS A 188 -3.21 -9.72 12.40
N SER A 189 -3.39 -8.75 11.50
CA SER A 189 -4.69 -8.15 11.20
C SER A 189 -4.94 -8.10 9.70
N LEU A 190 -6.10 -8.60 9.29
CA LEU A 190 -6.59 -8.53 7.91
C LEU A 190 -8.02 -7.98 7.91
N THR A 191 -8.21 -6.86 7.23
CA THR A 191 -9.54 -6.27 7.01
C THR A 191 -9.77 -6.09 5.52
N ILE A 192 -10.91 -6.61 5.03
CA ILE A 192 -11.36 -6.45 3.65
C ILE A 192 -12.81 -5.96 3.69
N ALA A 193 -13.09 -4.80 3.10
CA ALA A 193 -14.40 -4.18 3.16
C ALA A 193 -14.83 -3.62 1.80
N HIS A 194 -16.12 -3.75 1.47
CA HIS A 194 -16.73 -3.15 0.27
C HIS A 194 -16.02 -3.51 -1.05
N CYS A 195 -15.41 -4.69 -1.16
CA CYS A 195 -14.79 -5.16 -2.40
C CYS A 195 -15.79 -5.95 -3.24
N GLU A 196 -16.59 -5.25 -4.04
CA GLU A 196 -17.71 -5.86 -4.79
C GLU A 196 -17.25 -6.85 -5.88
N GLY A 197 -16.10 -6.63 -6.50
CA GLY A 197 -15.53 -7.51 -7.51
C GLY A 197 -14.83 -8.76 -6.96
N LEU A 198 -14.66 -8.87 -5.64
CA LEU A 198 -13.83 -9.91 -5.04
C LEU A 198 -14.54 -11.27 -5.06
N VAL A 199 -14.03 -12.18 -5.89
CA VAL A 199 -14.60 -13.53 -6.07
C VAL A 199 -13.83 -14.58 -5.29
N SER A 200 -12.50 -14.48 -5.21
CA SER A 200 -11.66 -15.59 -4.75
C SER A 200 -10.65 -15.22 -3.65
N LEU A 201 -10.52 -16.13 -2.68
CA LEU A 201 -9.54 -16.13 -1.58
C LEU A 201 -8.26 -16.89 -1.96
N PRO A 202 -7.17 -16.80 -1.15
CA PRO A 202 -5.95 -17.58 -1.37
C PRO A 202 -6.21 -19.11 -1.38
N GLU A 203 -5.33 -19.89 -2.01
CA GLU A 203 -5.53 -21.35 -2.21
C GLU A 203 -5.69 -22.14 -0.91
N GLU A 204 -4.91 -21.82 0.12
CA GLU A 204 -5.03 -22.42 1.45
C GLU A 204 -5.89 -21.57 2.39
N CYS A 205 -6.72 -20.69 1.82
CA CYS A 205 -7.48 -19.65 2.54
C CYS A 205 -6.56 -18.86 3.48
N PHE A 206 -6.91 -18.77 4.76
CA PHE A 206 -6.13 -18.07 5.78
C PHE A 206 -5.36 -19.03 6.70
N ARG A 207 -5.43 -20.35 6.49
CA ARG A 207 -4.72 -21.35 7.31
C ARG A 207 -3.21 -21.06 7.45
N PRO A 208 -2.48 -20.63 6.40
CA PRO A 208 -1.05 -20.38 6.51
C PRO A 208 -0.68 -19.17 7.37
N LEU A 209 -1.65 -18.31 7.69
CA LEU A 209 -1.43 -17.07 8.41
C LEU A 209 -1.38 -17.33 9.92
N ILE A 210 -0.37 -18.09 10.36
CA ILE A 210 -0.28 -18.61 11.73
C ILE A 210 -0.23 -17.54 12.84
N SER A 211 0.04 -16.27 12.52
CA SER A 211 0.00 -15.17 13.49
C SER A 211 -1.27 -14.32 13.43
N LEU A 212 -2.23 -14.67 12.56
CA LEU A 212 -3.44 -13.88 12.33
C LEU A 212 -4.35 -13.94 13.55
N ARG A 213 -4.59 -12.77 14.14
CA ARG A 213 -5.43 -12.59 15.34
C ARG A 213 -6.77 -11.98 15.01
N SER A 214 -6.81 -11.07 14.04
CA SER A 214 -8.03 -10.35 13.65
C SER A 214 -8.31 -10.54 12.16
N LEU A 215 -9.48 -11.08 11.83
CA LEU A 215 -9.97 -11.24 10.47
C LEU A 215 -11.35 -10.59 10.32
N HIS A 216 -11.40 -9.52 9.54
CA HIS A 216 -12.64 -8.77 9.30
C HIS A 216 -12.94 -8.74 7.80
N ILE A 217 -14.12 -9.23 7.40
CA ILE A 217 -14.59 -9.17 6.02
C ILE A 217 -16.00 -8.58 6.01
N TYR A 218 -16.19 -7.46 5.32
CA TYR A 218 -17.46 -6.74 5.27
C TYR A 218 -17.88 -6.48 3.83
N GLU A 219 -19.16 -6.66 3.53
CA GLU A 219 -19.78 -6.20 2.28
C GLU A 219 -19.01 -6.63 1.02
N CYS A 220 -18.63 -7.91 0.98
CA CYS A 220 -18.00 -8.56 -0.18
C CYS A 220 -18.99 -9.59 -0.79
N PRO A 221 -19.95 -9.16 -1.63
CA PRO A 221 -21.09 -9.98 -2.05
C PRO A 221 -20.75 -11.10 -3.05
N CYS A 222 -19.75 -10.89 -3.91
CA CYS A 222 -19.38 -11.85 -4.97
C CYS A 222 -18.46 -12.99 -4.51
N LEU A 223 -18.08 -12.98 -3.23
CA LEU A 223 -17.07 -13.87 -2.71
C LEU A 223 -17.68 -15.27 -2.52
N VAL A 224 -17.23 -16.24 -3.32
CA VAL A 224 -17.88 -17.56 -3.38
C VAL A 224 -17.56 -18.43 -2.16
N PRO A 225 -18.50 -19.30 -1.72
CA PRO A 225 -18.25 -20.24 -0.65
C PRO A 225 -17.22 -21.29 -1.09
N TRP A 226 -16.27 -21.62 -0.21
CA TRP A 226 -15.30 -22.68 -0.46
C TRP A 226 -15.88 -24.06 -0.11
N THR A 227 -15.61 -25.09 -0.91
CA THR A 227 -15.95 -26.49 -0.57
C THR A 227 -14.96 -27.04 0.45
N ALA A 228 -15.41 -27.24 1.69
CA ALA A 228 -14.61 -27.66 2.84
C ALA A 228 -13.47 -28.63 2.49
N LEU A 229 -12.22 -28.13 2.52
CA LEU A 229 -11.07 -29.00 2.74
C LEU A 229 -11.17 -29.49 4.20
N GLU A 230 -10.97 -30.77 4.45
CA GLU A 230 -10.87 -31.30 5.81
C GLU A 230 -9.82 -30.47 6.60
N GLY A 231 -10.18 -29.95 7.79
CA GLY A 231 -9.26 -29.20 8.67
C GLY A 231 -9.46 -27.68 8.85
N GLY A 232 -10.67 -27.13 8.71
CA GLY A 232 -10.98 -25.71 9.01
C GLY A 232 -10.60 -24.71 7.90
N LEU A 233 -10.85 -23.41 8.06
CA LEU A 233 -10.47 -22.40 7.03
C LEU A 233 -9.54 -21.32 7.57
N LEU A 234 -9.28 -21.39 8.87
CA LEU A 234 -8.71 -20.35 9.69
C LEU A 234 -7.55 -20.93 10.52
N PRO A 235 -6.52 -20.13 10.79
CA PRO A 235 -5.45 -20.50 11.72
C PRO A 235 -5.98 -20.52 13.17
N THR A 236 -5.36 -21.32 14.02
CA THR A 236 -5.76 -21.47 15.44
C THR A 236 -5.46 -20.26 16.31
N SER A 237 -4.69 -19.29 15.79
CA SER A 237 -4.30 -18.06 16.48
C SER A 237 -5.34 -16.94 16.42
N ILE A 238 -6.46 -17.15 15.72
CA ILE A 238 -7.50 -16.13 15.60
C ILE A 238 -8.18 -15.87 16.94
N GLU A 239 -8.34 -14.59 17.25
CA GLU A 239 -8.96 -14.05 18.48
C GLU A 239 -10.23 -13.23 18.17
N ASP A 240 -10.31 -12.58 17.00
CA ASP A 240 -11.45 -11.75 16.58
C ASP A 240 -11.82 -12.00 15.12
N ILE A 241 -13.09 -12.39 14.87
CA ILE A 241 -13.64 -12.61 13.53
C ILE A 241 -14.90 -11.80 13.37
N ARG A 242 -14.97 -11.02 12.30
CA ARG A 242 -16.16 -10.26 11.94
C ARG A 242 -16.47 -10.44 10.47
N LEU A 243 -17.66 -10.97 10.19
CA LEU A 243 -18.14 -11.22 8.84
C LEU A 243 -19.52 -10.57 8.72
N ASN A 244 -19.65 -9.56 7.87
CA ASN A 244 -20.95 -8.90 7.64
C ASN A 244 -21.26 -8.83 6.15
N SER A 245 -22.52 -9.07 5.78
CA SER A 245 -23.01 -8.94 4.41
C SER A 245 -22.19 -9.72 3.35
N CYS A 246 -21.58 -10.84 3.76
CA CYS A 246 -20.91 -11.81 2.88
C CYS A 246 -21.79 -13.06 2.75
N THR A 247 -22.90 -12.95 2.02
CA THR A 247 -23.96 -13.96 1.96
C THR A 247 -23.50 -15.36 1.55
N PRO A 248 -22.48 -15.57 0.71
CA PRO A 248 -22.01 -16.92 0.38
C PRO A 248 -20.95 -17.45 1.38
N LEU A 249 -20.14 -16.58 1.98
CA LEU A 249 -19.06 -16.96 2.92
C LEU A 249 -19.55 -17.35 4.31
N ALA A 250 -20.62 -16.71 4.78
CA ALA A 250 -21.09 -16.85 6.15
C ALA A 250 -21.36 -18.32 6.53
N SER A 251 -21.99 -19.09 5.64
CA SER A 251 -22.30 -20.51 5.88
C SER A 251 -21.07 -21.42 5.94
N VAL A 252 -20.01 -21.10 5.18
CA VAL A 252 -18.79 -21.91 5.07
C VAL A 252 -17.81 -21.60 6.20
N LEU A 253 -17.68 -20.34 6.61
CA LEU A 253 -16.83 -19.95 7.73
C LEU A 253 -17.41 -20.41 9.08
N LEU A 254 -18.75 -20.42 9.24
CA LEU A 254 -19.42 -20.96 10.43
C LEU A 254 -19.00 -22.42 10.74
N ASN A 255 -18.81 -23.25 9.71
CA ASN A 255 -18.31 -24.63 9.89
C ASN A 255 -16.83 -24.65 10.34
N GLY A 256 -16.03 -23.69 9.86
CA GLY A 256 -14.63 -23.53 10.26
C GLY A 256 -14.44 -23.03 11.70
N LEU A 257 -15.42 -22.29 12.25
CA LEU A 257 -15.38 -21.78 13.63
C LEU A 257 -15.39 -22.90 14.68
N SER A 258 -16.01 -24.05 14.36
CA SER A 258 -16.08 -25.21 15.28
C SER A 258 -14.71 -25.80 15.67
N TYR A 259 -13.64 -25.42 14.96
CA TYR A 259 -12.27 -25.89 15.18
C TYR A 259 -11.39 -24.87 15.92
N LEU A 260 -11.93 -23.72 16.32
CA LEU A 260 -11.17 -22.68 17.01
C LEU A 260 -11.25 -22.88 18.54
N PRO A 261 -10.11 -22.93 19.25
CA PRO A 261 -10.09 -23.24 20.69
C PRO A 261 -10.62 -22.11 21.59
N HIS A 262 -10.89 -20.92 21.04
CA HIS A 262 -11.14 -19.69 21.80
C HIS A 262 -12.43 -18.93 21.39
N LEU A 263 -13.28 -19.52 20.55
CA LEU A 263 -14.52 -18.91 20.02
C LEU A 263 -15.75 -19.80 20.26
#